data_AF-A0A3D5HT76-F1
#
_entry.id   AF-A0A3D5HT76-F1
#
_cell.length_a   1.000
_cell.length_b   1.000
_cell.length_c   1.000
_cell.angle_alpha   90.00
_cell.angle_beta   90.00
_cell.angle_gamma   90.00
#
_symmetry.space_group_name_H-M   'P 1'
#
loop_
_entity.id
_entity.type
_entity.pdbx_description
1 polymer ?
#
loop_
_entity_poly.entity_id
_entity_poly.type
_entity_poly.pdbx_seq_one_letter_code
_entity_poly.pdbx_strand_id
1 'polypeptide(L)'
;HFHRFKKKYEEANEKHGLNQPLIPYFISSHPGCKPQDMANLAAETKSMGFKLEQVQDFTPTPMTVATIIYYTGVHPYTLKPVYTAKTDKEKKNQHMFFFWYKKENRQKIRDKLNGIGRKDLVEKLLDDNKVRKHESIRARSGSVPSKRRPSKIKPDNKRVGKSRRK
;
A
#
# COMPACT_ATOMS: atom_id res chain seq x y z
N HIS A 1 0.53 11.79 9.05
CA HIS A 1 1.73 12.46 8.44
C HIS A 1 2.10 11.87 7.09
N PHE A 2 2.16 10.54 6.96
CA PHE A 2 2.57 9.86 5.73
C PHE A 2 1.71 10.20 4.48
N HIS A 3 0.37 10.30 4.60
CA HIS A 3 -0.50 10.71 3.48
C HIS A 3 -0.08 12.05 2.85
N ARG A 4 0.27 13.03 3.68
CA ARG A 4 0.72 14.35 3.21
C ARG A 4 2.06 14.26 2.48
N PHE A 5 2.96 13.41 2.97
CA PHE A 5 4.22 13.14 2.30
C PHE A 5 4.01 12.48 0.94
N LYS A 6 3.21 11.42 0.85
CA LYS A 6 2.87 10.75 -0.41
C LYS A 6 2.32 11.74 -1.45
N LYS A 7 1.35 12.57 -1.04
CA LYS A 7 0.76 13.58 -1.93
C LYS A 7 1.82 14.56 -2.46
N LYS A 8 2.66 15.13 -1.60
CA LYS A 8 3.74 16.03 -2.01
C LYS A 8 4.77 15.34 -2.91
N TYR A 9 5.06 14.07 -2.65
CA TYR A 9 5.97 13.27 -3.45
C TYR A 9 5.41 13.03 -4.85
N GLU A 10 4.13 12.64 -4.97
CA GLU A 10 3.43 12.45 -6.24
C GLU A 10 3.39 13.75 -7.05
N GLU A 11 3.03 14.87 -6.42
CA GLU A 11 3.04 16.20 -7.05
C GLU A 11 4.43 16.59 -7.60
N ALA A 12 5.49 16.28 -6.86
CA ALA A 12 6.86 16.54 -7.31
C ALA A 12 7.27 15.61 -8.47
N ASN A 13 6.90 14.33 -8.40
CA ASN A 13 7.18 13.34 -9.45
C ASN A 13 6.51 13.77 -10.77
N GLU A 14 5.23 14.17 -10.71
CA GLU A 14 4.47 14.68 -11.85
C GLU A 14 5.07 15.97 -12.41
N LYS A 15 5.41 16.94 -11.54
CA LYS A 15 6.00 18.22 -11.95
C LYS A 15 7.30 18.05 -12.72
N HIS A 16 8.12 17.05 -12.35
CA HIS A 16 9.41 16.79 -12.99
C HIS A 16 9.36 15.70 -14.06
N GLY A 17 8.18 15.15 -14.38
CA GLY A 17 8.03 14.06 -15.35
C GLY A 17 8.76 12.77 -14.94
N LEU A 18 8.97 12.58 -13.65
CA LEU A 18 9.66 11.43 -13.08
C LEU A 18 8.63 10.33 -12.79
N ASN A 19 9.04 9.08 -13.01
CA ASN A 19 8.23 7.89 -12.71
C ASN A 19 8.84 7.10 -11.54
N GLN A 20 9.30 7.81 -10.51
CA GLN A 20 9.96 7.17 -9.38
C GLN A 20 8.94 6.45 -8.48
N PRO A 21 9.15 5.16 -8.15
CA PRO A 21 8.29 4.43 -7.23
C PRO A 21 8.58 4.84 -5.78
N LEU A 22 7.52 5.12 -5.02
CA LEU A 22 7.64 5.28 -3.57
C LEU A 22 7.58 3.90 -2.89
N ILE A 23 8.71 3.43 -2.35
CA ILE A 23 8.80 2.18 -1.61
C ILE A 23 8.97 2.48 -0.11
N PRO A 24 7.90 2.39 0.70
CA PRO A 24 7.99 2.66 2.11
C PRO A 24 8.58 1.47 2.89
N TYR A 25 9.42 1.78 3.87
CA TYR A 25 9.94 0.83 4.84
C TYR A 25 9.21 1.01 6.18
N PHE A 26 8.69 -0.09 6.73
CA PHE A 26 7.94 -0.08 7.98
C PHE A 26 8.58 -1.00 9.03
N ILE A 27 8.47 -0.58 10.30
CA ILE A 27 8.91 -1.35 11.45
C ILE A 27 7.69 -1.92 12.16
N SER A 28 7.58 -3.25 12.25
CA SER A 28 6.56 -3.94 13.06
C SER A 28 7.02 -4.08 14.52
N SER A 29 6.08 -4.34 15.43
CA SER A 29 6.40 -4.64 16.84
C SER A 29 7.08 -3.50 17.62
N HIS A 30 6.96 -2.25 17.14
CA HIS A 30 7.53 -1.09 17.80
C HIS A 30 6.91 -0.88 19.21
N PRO A 31 7.70 -0.51 20.23
CA PRO A 31 7.18 -0.18 21.55
C PRO A 31 6.08 0.88 21.50
N GLY A 32 4.99 0.64 22.22
CA GLY A 32 3.78 1.47 22.20
C GLY A 32 2.74 1.06 21.17
N CYS A 33 3.06 0.18 20.22
CA CYS A 33 2.11 -0.29 19.23
C CYS A 33 1.41 -1.58 19.65
N LYS A 34 0.08 -1.54 19.65
CA LYS A 34 -0.79 -2.70 19.87
C LYS A 34 -1.12 -3.38 18.54
N PRO A 35 -1.63 -4.62 18.56
CA PRO A 35 -2.08 -5.31 17.35
C PRO A 35 -3.09 -4.50 16.51
N GLN A 36 -3.97 -3.74 17.14
CA GLN A 36 -4.93 -2.86 16.46
C GLN A 36 -4.24 -1.76 15.64
N ASP A 37 -3.15 -1.20 16.16
CA ASP A 37 -2.42 -0.11 15.51
C ASP A 37 -1.72 -0.61 14.24
N MET A 38 -1.14 -1.81 14.31
CA MET A 38 -0.50 -2.47 13.16
C MET A 38 -1.52 -2.85 12.09
N ALA A 39 -2.69 -3.36 12.51
CA ALA A 39 -3.77 -3.66 11.59
C ALA A 39 -4.37 -2.39 10.92
N ASN A 40 -4.52 -1.30 11.69
CA ASN A 40 -4.92 0.01 11.15
C ASN A 40 -3.91 0.49 10.10
N LEU A 41 -2.61 0.46 10.43
CA LEU A 41 -1.55 0.88 9.52
C LEU A 41 -1.55 0.05 8.24
N ALA A 42 -1.67 -1.28 8.35
CA ALA A 42 -1.74 -2.17 7.19
C ALA A 42 -2.95 -1.84 6.29
N ALA A 43 -4.11 -1.53 6.89
CA ALA A 43 -5.33 -1.17 6.16
C ALA A 43 -5.18 0.18 5.44
N GLU A 44 -4.57 1.17 6.11
CA GLU A 44 -4.26 2.47 5.52
C GLU A 44 -3.29 2.31 4.35
N THR A 45 -2.20 1.55 4.51
CA THR A 45 -1.23 1.31 3.44
C THR A 45 -1.83 0.58 2.25
N LYS A 46 -2.71 -0.41 2.50
CA LYS A 46 -3.48 -1.08 1.45
C LYS A 46 -4.34 -0.08 0.67
N SER A 47 -5.06 0.81 1.37
CA SER A 47 -5.92 1.82 0.73
C SER A 47 -5.15 2.82 -0.12
N MET A 48 -3.87 3.05 0.20
CA MET A 48 -2.96 3.89 -0.58
C MET A 48 -2.35 3.18 -1.80
N GLY A 49 -2.66 1.90 -2.00
CA GLY A 49 -2.13 1.09 -3.10
C GLY A 49 -0.78 0.42 -2.78
N PHE A 50 -0.30 0.48 -1.53
CA PHE A 50 0.94 -0.20 -1.16
C PHE A 50 0.69 -1.67 -0.82
N LYS A 51 1.49 -2.52 -1.45
CA LYS A 51 1.70 -3.90 -1.03
C LYS A 51 3.07 -3.97 -0.38
N LEU A 52 3.09 -3.99 0.95
CA LEU A 52 4.34 -3.97 1.70
C LEU A 52 5.02 -5.34 1.62
N GLU A 53 6.22 -5.36 1.05
CA GLU A 53 7.06 -6.55 1.01
C GLU A 53 8.24 -6.43 1.98
N GLN A 54 8.65 -5.20 2.30
CA GLN A 54 9.74 -4.89 3.23
C GLN A 54 9.19 -4.35 4.54
N VAL A 55 9.01 -5.25 5.50
CA VAL A 55 8.68 -4.90 6.88
C VAL A 55 9.73 -5.54 7.78
N GLN A 56 10.36 -4.74 8.63
CA GLN A 56 11.34 -5.22 9.58
C GLN A 56 10.70 -5.27 10.98
N ASP A 57 10.92 -6.35 11.72
CA ASP A 57 10.57 -6.36 13.14
C ASP A 57 11.47 -5.43 13.94
N PHE A 58 10.91 -4.80 14.97
CA PHE A 58 11.66 -3.95 15.87
C PHE A 58 12.80 -4.72 16.53
N THR A 59 14.01 -4.24 16.31
CA THR A 59 15.23 -4.69 16.98
C THR A 59 15.70 -3.56 17.91
N PRO A 60 15.87 -3.83 19.21
CA PRO A 60 16.39 -2.83 20.14
C PRO A 60 17.77 -2.35 19.71
N THR A 61 17.89 -1.07 19.36
CA THR A 61 19.15 -0.41 19.06
C THR A 61 19.59 0.47 20.24
N PRO A 62 20.88 0.43 20.64
CA PRO A 62 21.39 1.31 21.70
C PRO A 62 21.10 2.79 21.42
N MET A 63 21.09 3.61 22.48
CA MET A 63 20.87 5.06 22.41
C MET A 63 19.49 5.48 21.88
N THR A 64 18.49 4.59 21.87
CA THR A 64 17.11 4.94 21.49
C THR A 64 16.14 4.84 22.66
N VAL A 65 15.19 5.77 22.71
CA VAL A 65 14.08 5.76 23.67
C VAL A 65 13.24 4.49 23.53
N ALA A 66 13.02 4.02 22.31
CA ALA A 66 12.28 2.79 22.04
C ALA A 66 12.94 1.58 22.72
N THR A 67 14.28 1.50 22.71
CA THR A 67 15.01 0.44 23.41
C THR A 67 14.85 0.53 24.92
N ILE A 68 14.91 1.73 25.50
CA ILE A 68 14.66 1.90 26.94
C ILE A 68 13.25 1.42 27.29
N ILE A 69 12.24 1.82 26.51
CA ILE A 69 10.85 1.36 26.68
C ILE A 69 10.77 -0.16 26.51
N TYR A 70 11.47 -0.72 25.54
CA TYR A 70 11.46 -2.15 25.27
C TYR A 70 11.96 -2.95 26.49
N TYR A 71 13.04 -2.52 27.11
CA TYR A 71 13.58 -3.21 28.28
C TYR A 71 12.76 -2.93 29.55
N THR A 72 12.46 -1.66 29.82
CA THR A 72 11.83 -1.23 31.10
C THR A 72 10.32 -1.39 31.13
N GLY A 73 9.64 -1.45 29.97
CA GLY A 73 8.18 -1.50 29.88
C GLY A 73 7.48 -0.19 30.23
N VAL A 74 8.22 0.90 30.46
CA VAL A 74 7.67 2.22 30.81
C VAL A 74 8.28 3.30 29.93
N HIS A 75 7.54 4.39 29.75
CA HIS A 75 8.06 5.56 29.05
C HIS A 75 9.06 6.31 29.95
N PRO A 76 10.30 6.58 29.51
CA PRO A 76 11.38 7.04 30.40
C PRO A 76 11.12 8.39 31.05
N TYR A 77 10.35 9.27 30.40
CA TYR A 77 10.07 10.62 30.92
C TYR A 77 8.77 10.73 31.72
N THR A 78 7.81 9.85 31.48
CA THR A 78 6.47 9.94 32.11
C THR A 78 6.22 8.81 33.08
N LEU A 79 7.08 7.79 33.09
CA LEU A 79 7.01 6.57 33.89
C LEU A 79 5.70 5.78 33.71
N LYS A 80 4.92 6.10 32.68
CA LYS A 80 3.69 5.38 32.36
C LYS A 80 4.02 4.04 31.70
N PRO A 81 3.29 2.95 32.02
CA PRO A 81 3.43 1.68 31.33
C PRO A 81 3.21 1.81 29.82
N VAL A 82 4.06 1.14 29.04
CA VAL A 82 3.96 1.11 27.58
C VAL A 82 3.97 -0.34 27.12
N TYR A 83 2.91 -0.72 26.39
CA TYR A 83 2.84 -2.05 25.79
C TYR A 83 3.97 -2.27 24.79
N THR A 84 4.64 -3.41 24.90
CA THR A 84 5.71 -3.81 23.99
C THR A 84 5.58 -5.29 23.67
N ALA A 85 5.54 -5.64 22.38
CA ALA A 85 5.56 -7.03 21.96
C ALA A 85 6.96 -7.62 22.16
N LYS A 86 7.09 -8.57 23.10
CA LYS A 86 8.39 -9.20 23.43
C LYS A 86 8.48 -10.61 22.89
N THR A 87 7.39 -11.37 22.98
CA THR A 87 7.39 -12.77 22.56
C THR A 87 7.32 -12.89 21.05
N ASP A 88 7.93 -13.93 20.48
CA ASP A 88 7.87 -14.22 19.05
C ASP A 88 6.42 -14.34 18.55
N LYS A 89 5.55 -14.90 19.38
CA LYS A 89 4.12 -15.01 19.06
C LYS A 89 3.48 -13.63 18.92
N GLU A 90 3.75 -12.69 19.83
CA GLU A 90 3.23 -11.32 19.73
C GLU A 90 3.80 -10.59 18.52
N LYS A 91 5.11 -10.70 18.28
CA LYS A 91 5.76 -10.06 17.13
C LYS A 91 5.20 -10.57 15.81
N LYS A 92 5.13 -11.90 15.64
CA LYS A 92 4.51 -12.54 14.46
C LYS A 92 3.04 -12.12 14.29
N ASN A 93 2.30 -12.00 15.39
CA ASN A 93 0.91 -11.57 15.33
C ASN A 93 0.73 -10.12 14.86
N GLN A 94 1.68 -9.23 15.17
CA GLN A 94 1.67 -7.87 14.66
C GLN A 94 2.15 -7.83 13.21
N HIS A 95 3.24 -8.52 12.92
CA HIS A 95 3.87 -8.55 11.61
C HIS A 95 2.94 -9.11 10.51
N MET A 96 2.12 -10.12 10.82
CA MET A 96 1.23 -10.76 9.83
C MET A 96 0.23 -9.81 9.17
N PHE A 97 -0.17 -8.71 9.82
CA PHE A 97 -1.14 -7.77 9.27
C PHE A 97 -0.65 -7.11 7.97
N PHE A 98 0.66 -6.87 7.84
CA PHE A 98 1.24 -6.28 6.63
C PHE A 98 1.21 -7.23 5.43
N PHE A 99 1.11 -8.53 5.68
CA PHE A 99 1.05 -9.59 4.67
C PHE A 99 -0.37 -10.14 4.49
N TRP A 100 -1.38 -9.26 4.57
CA TRP A 100 -2.81 -9.59 4.46
C TRP A 100 -3.18 -10.28 3.14
N TYR A 101 -2.39 -10.08 2.08
CA TYR A 101 -2.60 -10.70 0.77
C TYR A 101 -2.19 -12.18 0.71
N LYS A 102 -1.39 -12.66 1.67
CA LYS A 102 -0.98 -14.07 1.75
C LYS A 102 -2.15 -14.93 2.24
N LYS A 103 -2.45 -16.02 1.52
CA LYS A 103 -3.60 -16.90 1.83
C LYS A 103 -3.49 -17.50 3.24
N GLU A 104 -2.29 -17.89 3.65
CA GLU A 104 -2.03 -18.48 4.97
C GLU A 104 -2.30 -17.53 6.15
N ASN A 105 -2.29 -16.21 5.90
CA ASN A 105 -2.53 -15.19 6.93
C ASN A 105 -3.99 -14.76 7.02
N ARG A 106 -4.80 -14.95 5.96
CA ARG A 106 -6.17 -14.43 5.91
C ARG A 106 -7.04 -14.91 7.07
N GLN A 107 -7.00 -16.20 7.37
CA GLN A 107 -7.80 -16.76 8.47
C GLN A 107 -7.31 -16.26 9.83
N LYS A 108 -5.99 -16.27 10.06
CA LYS A 108 -5.37 -15.78 11.30
C LYS A 108 -5.69 -14.31 11.57
N ILE A 109 -5.63 -13.47 10.53
CA ILE A 109 -5.98 -12.05 10.60
C ILE A 109 -7.46 -11.90 10.95
N ARG A 110 -8.36 -12.64 10.30
CA ARG A 110 -9.79 -12.60 10.59
C ARG A 110 -10.07 -12.97 12.05
N ASP A 111 -9.54 -14.08 12.52
CA ASP A 111 -9.75 -14.56 13.89
C ASP A 111 -9.22 -13.56 14.91
N LYS A 112 -8.02 -13.01 14.67
CA LYS A 112 -7.40 -12.03 15.57
C LYS A 112 -8.19 -10.73 15.63
N LEU A 113 -8.63 -10.21 14.48
CA LEU A 113 -9.39 -8.96 14.39
C LEU A 113 -10.80 -9.10 14.97
N ASN A 114 -11.45 -10.25 14.77
CA ASN A 114 -12.71 -10.55 15.42
C ASN A 114 -12.56 -10.64 16.94
N GLY A 115 -11.51 -11.31 17.43
CA GLY A 115 -11.22 -11.43 18.86
C GLY A 115 -10.93 -10.10 19.56
N ILE A 116 -10.46 -9.08 18.84
CA ILE A 116 -10.25 -7.72 19.36
C ILE A 116 -11.40 -6.75 19.02
N GLY A 117 -12.51 -7.24 18.45
CA GLY A 117 -13.69 -6.45 18.13
C GLY A 117 -13.55 -5.50 16.93
N ARG A 118 -12.52 -5.66 16.09
CA ARG A 118 -12.24 -4.78 14.93
C ARG A 118 -12.70 -5.39 13.61
N LYS A 119 -13.99 -5.67 13.51
CA LYS A 119 -14.63 -6.19 12.28
C LYS A 119 -14.46 -5.25 11.09
N ASP A 120 -14.42 -3.94 11.34
CA ASP A 120 -14.17 -2.89 10.34
C ASP A 120 -12.83 -3.08 9.61
N LEU A 121 -11.79 -3.55 10.31
CA LEU A 121 -10.49 -3.83 9.72
C LEU A 121 -10.45 -5.13 8.94
N VAL A 122 -11.28 -6.11 9.30
CA VAL A 122 -11.42 -7.36 8.54
C VAL A 122 -11.89 -7.04 7.13
N GLU A 123 -12.93 -6.21 7.01
CA GLU A 123 -13.43 -5.77 5.71
C GLU A 123 -12.36 -5.02 4.92
N LYS A 124 -11.70 -4.03 5.52
CA LYS A 124 -10.68 -3.23 4.82
C LYS A 124 -9.50 -4.08 4.34
N LEU A 125 -9.02 -5.01 5.16
CA LEU A 125 -7.84 -5.82 4.85
C LEU A 125 -8.14 -7.02 3.94
N LEU A 126 -9.28 -7.68 4.11
CA LEU A 126 -9.55 -8.97 3.45
C LEU A 126 -10.61 -8.91 2.35
N ASP A 127 -11.50 -7.91 2.34
CA ASP A 127 -12.49 -7.77 1.28
C ASP A 127 -11.94 -6.90 0.13
N ASP A 128 -11.75 -7.54 -1.02
CA ASP A 128 -11.16 -6.91 -2.20
C ASP A 128 -12.22 -6.25 -3.10
N ASN A 129 -13.51 -6.42 -2.80
CA ASN A 129 -14.60 -5.93 -3.62
C ASN A 129 -14.75 -4.39 -3.63
N LYS A 130 -14.31 -3.70 -2.57
CA LYS A 130 -14.38 -2.22 -2.48
C LYS A 130 -13.20 -1.52 -3.20
N VAL A 131 -12.02 -2.12 -3.24
CA VAL A 131 -10.82 -1.52 -3.88
C VAL A 131 -11.03 -1.41 -5.40
N ARG A 132 -11.57 -2.45 -6.03
CA ARG A 132 -11.91 -2.48 -7.47
C ARG A 132 -12.94 -1.42 -7.86
N LYS A 133 -13.86 -1.07 -6.94
CA LYS A 133 -14.87 -0.03 -7.17
C LYS A 133 -14.26 1.37 -7.22
N HIS A 134 -13.22 1.65 -6.44
CA HIS A 134 -12.54 2.95 -6.44
C HIS A 134 -11.58 3.11 -7.64
N GLU A 135 -10.94 2.02 -8.08
CA GLU A 135 -10.15 1.99 -9.32
C GLU A 135 -11.04 2.16 -10.56
N SER A 136 -12.18 1.48 -10.64
CA SER A 136 -13.10 1.62 -11.78
C SER A 136 -13.73 3.01 -11.89
N ILE A 137 -13.96 3.70 -10.77
CA ILE A 137 -14.43 5.11 -10.78
C ILE A 137 -13.31 6.06 -11.23
N ARG A 138 -12.07 5.87 -10.76
CA ARG A 138 -10.91 6.68 -11.19
C ARG A 138 -10.54 6.47 -12.66
N ALA A 139 -10.62 5.23 -13.15
CA ALA A 139 -10.37 4.91 -14.56
C ALA A 139 -11.43 5.54 -15.49
N ARG A 140 -12.67 5.71 -15.01
CA ARG A 140 -13.74 6.40 -15.75
C ARG A 140 -13.62 7.92 -15.73
N SER A 141 -13.06 8.52 -14.67
CA SER A 141 -12.85 9.97 -14.59
C SER A 141 -11.59 10.48 -15.30
N GLY A 142 -10.66 9.58 -15.64
CA GLY A 142 -9.38 9.91 -16.30
C GLY A 142 -9.36 9.80 -17.83
N SER A 143 -10.48 9.47 -18.49
CA SER A 143 -10.51 9.34 -19.95
C SER A 143 -10.59 10.72 -20.62
N VAL A 144 -9.45 11.34 -20.89
CA VAL A 144 -9.33 12.44 -21.84
C VAL A 144 -9.74 11.91 -23.23
N PRO A 145 -10.59 12.61 -24.01
CA PRO A 145 -10.96 12.14 -25.33
C PRO A 145 -9.74 12.19 -26.24
N SER A 146 -9.32 11.02 -26.73
CA SER A 146 -8.28 10.87 -27.74
C SER A 146 -8.68 11.64 -29.01
N LYS A 147 -7.96 12.73 -29.30
CA LYS A 147 -8.07 13.46 -30.57
C LYS A 147 -7.71 12.50 -31.71
N ARG A 148 -8.72 12.20 -32.56
CA ARG A 148 -8.55 11.47 -33.82
C ARG A 148 -7.43 12.10 -34.65
N ARG A 149 -6.42 11.30 -35.02
CA ARG A 149 -5.42 11.66 -36.02
C ARG A 149 -6.09 11.89 -37.38
N PRO A 150 -5.68 12.89 -38.18
CA PRO A 150 -6.19 13.05 -39.53
C PRO A 150 -5.67 11.92 -40.43
N SER A 151 -6.56 11.42 -41.28
CA SER A 151 -6.33 10.35 -42.25
C SER A 151 -5.26 10.74 -43.27
N LYS A 152 -4.23 9.89 -43.43
CA LYS A 152 -3.29 9.99 -44.55
C LYS A 152 -4.04 9.77 -45.87
N ILE A 153 -3.81 10.69 -46.80
CA ILE A 153 -4.27 10.68 -48.19
C ILE A 153 -3.76 9.41 -48.89
N LYS A 154 -4.65 8.68 -49.57
CA LYS A 154 -4.30 7.55 -50.44
C LYS A 154 -3.69 8.07 -51.74
N PRO A 155 -2.63 7.45 -52.30
CA PRO A 155 -2.21 7.77 -53.65
C PRO A 155 -3.22 7.22 -54.67
N ASP A 156 -3.54 8.06 -55.65
CA ASP A 156 -4.41 7.82 -56.79
C ASP A 156 -3.73 6.83 -57.75
N ASN A 157 -4.34 5.67 -58.00
CA ASN A 157 -3.85 4.71 -58.98
C ASN A 157 -4.92 4.52 -60.07
N LYS A 158 -4.96 5.48 -61.00
CA LYS A 158 -5.73 5.36 -62.23
C LYS A 158 -5.10 4.33 -63.16
N ARG A 159 -5.74 3.17 -63.23
CA ARG A 159 -5.64 2.22 -64.34
C ARG A 159 -6.01 2.94 -65.65
N VAL A 160 -5.08 3.00 -66.60
CA VAL A 160 -5.41 3.14 -68.03
C VAL A 160 -5.13 1.79 -68.68
N GLY A 161 -6.17 1.20 -69.27
CA GLY A 161 -6.11 -0.12 -69.88
C GLY A 161 -5.72 -0.10 -71.36
N LYS A 162 -5.15 -1.24 -71.78
CA LYS A 162 -5.28 -1.95 -73.07
C LYS A 162 -4.95 -1.22 -74.38
N SER A 163 -3.97 -1.79 -75.11
CA SER A 163 -4.11 -2.28 -76.51
C SER A 163 -2.85 -3.10 -76.89
N ARG A 164 -2.88 -4.43 -77.04
CA ARG A 164 -3.21 -5.28 -78.21
C ARG A 164 -2.19 -5.28 -79.38
N ARG A 165 -1.61 -6.47 -79.63
CA ARG A 165 -1.04 -7.05 -80.90
C ARG A 165 0.25 -6.38 -81.43
N LYS A 166 1.22 -7.08 -81.99
CA LYS A 166 1.28 -8.35 -82.75
C LYS A 166 2.41 -9.25 -82.25
#